data_AF-A0A179I1W7-F1
#
_entry.id   AF-A0A179I1W7-F1
#
_cell.length_a   1.000
_cell.length_b   1.000
_cell.length_c   1.000
_cell.angle_alpha   90.00
_cell.angle_beta   90.00
_cell.angle_gamma   90.00
#
_symmetry.space_group_name_H-M   'P 1'
#
loop_
_entity.id
_entity.type
_entity.pdbx_description
1 polymer ?
#
loop_
_entity_poly.entity_id
_entity_poly.type
_entity_poly.pdbx_seq_one_letter_code
_entity_poly.pdbx_strand_id
1 'polypeptide(L)'
;MDRPNTRPQPTDEPRSSLRDREHRSSWASFLPRDPSSHFREQAINTASPDNTPLSPELIDAAHASEGQRLLNEFSKTTVYLLYSTSTRDSVRSHLYHLAQQSEPLYNVFIAIHLYTSNPESPPPQFEEYYDRSLRMFRDRLARYDGTLDEGLMSAGIFICTLNANPWSVHLKHMLQVYGFDVSGGELSRFADLKLQFPVEVMAIMDLPTFVRGRHTTTLGIWSRFREAQRTLLGGKALGVEVVSGIPRSLLDIFATIEDESAEAAFLSWPGEVGEVPHCHLWEAYRLAGVLVGRRLRRKQRGGKLRDPPSPTVDVLLARLIAALDALCDTRLRPEYSHLLALNATLYPCTAARQEIAAMRRRPDWVDQLRRILRLCEPYGKTANAKTVDKMLEDALDSGDDSFDIDDEARRRGVEISLL
;
A
#
# COMPACT_ATOMS: atom_id res chain seq x y z
N MET A 1 -11.04 39.81 -66.64
CA MET A 1 -10.65 38.42 -66.93
C MET A 1 -9.34 38.18 -66.21
N ASP A 2 -9.37 37.29 -65.22
CA ASP A 2 -8.31 36.32 -64.86
C ASP A 2 -8.41 35.95 -63.38
N ARG A 3 -8.66 34.65 -63.17
CA ARG A 3 -8.78 33.97 -61.88
C ARG A 3 -7.38 33.56 -61.39
N PRO A 4 -7.11 33.56 -60.07
CA PRO A 4 -5.91 32.93 -59.52
C PRO A 4 -6.11 31.41 -59.41
N ASN A 5 -5.05 30.68 -59.76
CA ASN A 5 -4.99 29.22 -59.83
C ASN A 5 -4.35 28.67 -58.53
N THR A 6 -5.15 28.02 -57.69
CA THR A 6 -4.69 27.27 -56.49
C THR A 6 -4.58 25.78 -56.83
N ARG A 7 -3.38 25.21 -56.65
CA ARG A 7 -3.16 23.74 -56.68
C ARG A 7 -3.58 23.13 -55.33
N PRO A 8 -4.25 21.96 -55.31
CA PRO A 8 -4.50 21.22 -54.07
C PRO A 8 -3.32 20.30 -53.70
N GLN A 9 -3.02 20.23 -52.40
CA GLN A 9 -2.13 19.23 -51.77
C GLN A 9 -2.86 17.89 -51.55
N PRO A 10 -2.15 16.75 -51.54
CA PRO A 10 -2.73 15.43 -51.28
C PRO A 10 -2.95 15.20 -49.78
N THR A 11 -4.05 14.53 -49.46
CA THR A 11 -4.47 14.10 -48.11
C THR A 11 -3.65 12.88 -47.66
N ASP A 12 -2.88 13.03 -46.59
CA ASP A 12 -2.30 11.91 -45.83
C ASP A 12 -3.33 11.39 -44.82
N GLU A 13 -3.77 10.14 -45.00
CA GLU A 13 -4.52 9.39 -43.98
C GLU A 13 -3.56 8.91 -42.86
N PRO A 14 -3.97 8.95 -41.57
CA PRO A 14 -3.09 8.53 -40.49
C PRO A 14 -3.03 7.01 -40.34
N ARG A 15 -1.81 6.46 -40.43
CA ARG A 15 -1.41 5.09 -40.04
C ARG A 15 -1.50 4.86 -38.51
N SER A 16 -2.68 4.94 -37.90
CA SER A 16 -2.84 4.71 -36.44
C SER A 16 -3.28 3.29 -36.05
N SER A 17 -3.74 2.45 -36.98
CA SER A 17 -4.45 1.21 -36.61
C SER A 17 -3.58 -0.03 -36.33
N LEU A 18 -2.27 0.01 -36.60
CA LEU A 18 -1.39 -1.16 -36.46
C LEU A 18 -0.62 -1.18 -35.13
N ARG A 19 -0.18 -0.03 -34.59
CA ARG A 19 0.53 0.04 -33.30
C ARG A 19 -0.38 -0.24 -32.10
N ASP A 20 -1.65 0.16 -32.16
CA ASP A 20 -2.62 -0.10 -31.09
C ASP A 20 -3.02 -1.58 -30.98
N ARG A 21 -2.83 -2.34 -32.05
CA ARG A 21 -3.17 -3.78 -32.10
C ARG A 21 -2.06 -4.65 -31.52
N GLU A 22 -0.80 -4.27 -31.72
CA GLU A 22 0.35 -4.99 -31.16
C GLU A 22 0.42 -4.84 -29.62
N HIS A 23 0.09 -3.65 -29.09
CA HIS A 23 -0.01 -3.43 -27.64
C HIS A 23 -1.08 -4.28 -26.94
N ARG A 24 -2.16 -4.65 -27.64
CA ARG A 24 -3.24 -5.50 -27.10
C ARG A 24 -2.88 -6.99 -27.04
N SER A 25 -1.90 -7.45 -27.82
CA SER A 25 -1.55 -8.88 -27.90
C SER A 25 -0.48 -9.33 -26.89
N SER A 26 0.23 -8.37 -26.28
CA SER A 26 1.33 -8.63 -25.34
C SER A 26 0.87 -8.98 -23.91
N TRP A 27 -0.40 -8.83 -23.56
CA TRP A 27 -0.87 -8.97 -22.18
C TRP A 27 -0.89 -10.43 -21.66
N ALA A 28 -1.01 -11.41 -22.55
CA ALA A 28 -1.14 -12.82 -22.18
C ALA A 28 0.18 -13.50 -21.78
N SER A 29 1.34 -12.92 -22.16
CA SER A 29 2.64 -13.59 -22.05
C SER A 29 3.52 -13.14 -20.86
N PHE A 30 3.12 -12.08 -20.14
CA PHE A 30 3.96 -11.46 -19.10
C PHE A 30 3.41 -11.54 -17.67
N LEU A 31 2.30 -12.25 -17.47
CA LEU A 31 1.76 -12.51 -16.14
C LEU A 31 2.17 -13.92 -15.67
N PRO A 32 2.54 -14.11 -14.39
CA PRO A 32 2.87 -15.44 -13.86
C PRO A 32 1.76 -16.44 -14.17
N ARG A 33 2.14 -17.65 -14.60
CA ARG A 33 1.20 -18.77 -14.66
C ARG A 33 0.71 -19.05 -13.25
N ASP A 34 -0.60 -19.04 -13.11
CA ASP A 34 -1.43 -19.74 -12.12
C ASP A 34 -0.69 -20.19 -10.83
N PRO A 35 -0.84 -19.48 -9.69
CA PRO A 35 -0.29 -19.90 -8.40
C PRO A 35 -0.94 -21.19 -7.85
N SER A 36 -2.02 -21.68 -8.47
CA SER A 36 -2.86 -22.76 -7.93
C SER A 36 -2.25 -24.17 -7.99
N SER A 37 -0.99 -24.32 -8.41
CA SER A 37 -0.37 -25.66 -8.53
C SER A 37 0.07 -26.30 -7.20
N HIS A 38 0.14 -25.54 -6.09
CA HIS A 38 0.64 -26.06 -4.81
C HIS A 38 -0.42 -26.53 -3.81
N PHE A 39 -1.71 -26.26 -4.03
CA PHE A 39 -2.76 -26.53 -3.02
C PHE A 39 -3.93 -27.40 -3.52
N ARG A 40 -3.79 -28.01 -4.71
CA ARG A 40 -4.89 -28.70 -5.41
C ARG A 40 -5.12 -30.16 -5.00
N GLU A 41 -4.34 -30.70 -4.07
CA GLU A 41 -4.44 -32.10 -3.63
C GLU A 41 -4.92 -32.22 -2.19
N GLN A 42 -6.16 -31.81 -1.87
CA GLN A 42 -6.91 -32.32 -0.70
C GLN A 42 -8.32 -31.72 -0.63
N ALA A 43 -9.22 -32.10 -1.55
CA ALA A 43 -10.65 -31.87 -1.38
C ALA A 43 -11.48 -32.79 -2.27
N ILE A 44 -11.36 -34.11 -2.12
CA ILE A 44 -12.33 -35.04 -2.68
C ILE A 44 -12.60 -36.11 -1.61
N ASN A 45 -13.71 -35.95 -0.88
CA ASN A 45 -14.64 -37.02 -0.47
C ASN A 45 -15.38 -36.67 0.82
N THR A 46 -16.55 -36.05 0.69
CA THR A 46 -17.73 -36.32 1.54
C THR A 46 -18.97 -35.75 0.85
N ALA A 47 -19.75 -36.60 0.18
CA ALA A 47 -21.10 -36.27 -0.27
C ALA A 47 -22.09 -37.20 0.47
N SER A 48 -23.02 -36.60 1.22
CA SER A 48 -24.14 -37.29 1.87
C SER A 48 -25.37 -37.23 0.95
N PRO A 49 -26.22 -38.28 0.88
CA PRO A 49 -27.27 -38.38 -0.11
C PRO A 49 -28.61 -37.92 0.48
N ASP A 50 -28.90 -36.62 0.40
CA ASP A 50 -30.26 -36.08 0.43
C ASP A 50 -30.20 -34.59 0.10
N ASN A 51 -30.20 -34.25 -1.19
CA ASN A 51 -30.35 -32.87 -1.64
C ASN A 51 -31.15 -32.88 -2.95
N THR A 52 -32.43 -32.50 -2.84
CA THR A 52 -33.19 -31.99 -3.97
C THR A 52 -32.41 -30.80 -4.55
N PRO A 53 -32.08 -30.77 -5.86
CA PRO A 53 -31.32 -29.66 -6.41
C PRO A 53 -32.09 -28.35 -6.21
N LEU A 54 -31.49 -27.40 -5.48
CA LEU A 54 -32.01 -26.03 -5.42
C LEU A 54 -32.05 -25.45 -6.83
N SER A 55 -33.10 -24.68 -7.15
CA SER A 55 -33.15 -23.99 -8.44
C SER A 55 -32.00 -22.98 -8.54
N PRO A 56 -31.46 -22.72 -9.75
CA PRO A 56 -30.35 -21.77 -9.94
C PRO A 56 -30.62 -20.40 -9.33
N GLU A 57 -31.86 -19.92 -9.40
CA GLU A 57 -32.29 -18.64 -8.82
C GLU A 57 -32.19 -18.60 -7.29
N LEU A 58 -32.47 -19.72 -6.61
CA LEU A 58 -32.34 -19.82 -5.15
C LEU A 58 -30.88 -19.89 -4.72
N ILE A 59 -30.03 -20.52 -5.53
CA ILE A 59 -28.58 -20.56 -5.33
C ILE A 59 -28.02 -19.14 -5.45
N ASP A 60 -28.33 -18.43 -6.54
CA ASP A 60 -27.87 -17.05 -6.77
C ASP A 60 -28.34 -16.09 -5.67
N ALA A 61 -29.60 -16.22 -5.23
CA ALA A 61 -30.13 -15.43 -4.12
C ALA A 61 -29.42 -15.72 -2.78
N ALA A 62 -29.09 -16.99 -2.51
CA ALA A 62 -28.34 -17.38 -1.32
C ALA A 62 -26.89 -16.84 -1.35
N HIS A 63 -26.20 -16.94 -2.49
CA HIS A 63 -24.87 -16.37 -2.67
C HIS A 63 -24.86 -14.84 -2.53
N ALA A 64 -25.87 -14.15 -3.05
CA ALA A 64 -26.02 -12.70 -2.90
C ALA A 64 -26.29 -12.31 -1.43
N SER A 65 -27.12 -13.06 -0.72
CA SER A 65 -27.41 -12.85 0.70
C SER A 65 -26.15 -13.05 1.56
N GLU A 66 -25.38 -14.09 1.27
CA GLU A 66 -24.15 -14.42 1.98
C GLU A 66 -23.05 -13.38 1.73
N GLY A 67 -22.84 -12.98 0.47
CA GLY A 67 -21.89 -11.91 0.15
C GLY A 67 -22.23 -10.61 0.87
N GLN A 68 -23.51 -10.25 0.97
CA GLN A 68 -23.92 -9.04 1.66
C GLN A 68 -23.68 -9.13 3.16
N ARG A 69 -23.85 -10.32 3.76
CA ARG A 69 -23.48 -10.58 5.15
C ARG A 69 -21.98 -10.37 5.36
N LEU A 70 -21.13 -10.95 4.51
CA LEU A 70 -19.67 -10.83 4.58
C LEU A 70 -19.19 -9.38 4.39
N LEU A 71 -19.77 -8.62 3.45
CA LEU A 71 -19.46 -7.20 3.29
C LEU A 71 -19.84 -6.38 4.53
N ASN A 72 -20.97 -6.71 5.17
CA ASN A 72 -21.38 -6.06 6.40
C ASN A 72 -20.41 -6.37 7.56
N GLU A 73 -19.88 -7.59 7.64
CA GLU A 73 -18.87 -8.00 8.63
C GLU A 73 -17.54 -7.29 8.38
N PHE A 74 -17.09 -7.23 7.12
CA PHE A 74 -15.95 -6.41 6.70
C PHE A 74 -16.09 -4.96 7.18
N SER A 75 -17.22 -4.32 6.90
CA SER A 75 -17.50 -2.92 7.24
C SER A 75 -17.55 -2.66 8.75
N LYS A 76 -17.87 -3.68 9.56
CA LYS A 76 -17.91 -3.56 11.02
C LYS A 76 -16.55 -3.76 11.68
N THR A 77 -15.65 -4.50 11.03
CA THR A 77 -14.43 -5.00 11.68
C THR A 77 -13.20 -4.74 10.82
N THR A 78 -13.01 -5.51 9.75
CA THR A 78 -11.81 -5.52 8.91
C THR A 78 -11.49 -4.19 8.26
N VAL A 79 -12.48 -3.37 7.91
CA VAL A 79 -12.25 -2.07 7.25
C VAL A 79 -11.33 -1.15 8.06
N TYR A 80 -11.36 -1.24 9.39
CA TYR A 80 -10.52 -0.44 10.28
C TYR A 80 -9.05 -0.86 10.30
N LEU A 81 -8.69 -1.95 9.60
CA LEU A 81 -7.31 -2.37 9.38
C LEU A 81 -6.70 -1.71 8.13
N LEU A 82 -7.51 -1.05 7.32
CA LEU A 82 -7.08 -0.49 6.03
C LEU A 82 -6.63 0.96 6.13
N TYR A 83 -6.70 1.57 7.32
CA TYR A 83 -6.32 2.95 7.54
C TYR A 83 -5.99 3.23 9.03
N SER A 84 -5.29 4.34 9.29
CA SER A 84 -4.64 4.61 10.59
C SER A 84 -5.06 5.92 11.27
N THR A 85 -6.12 6.59 10.78
CA THR A 85 -6.66 7.81 11.38
C THR A 85 -7.64 7.53 12.50
N SER A 86 -8.94 7.37 12.21
CA SER A 86 -10.00 7.28 13.21
C SER A 86 -11.22 6.49 12.74
N THR A 87 -11.82 5.68 13.62
CA THR A 87 -13.06 4.95 13.33
C THR A 87 -14.27 5.86 13.07
N ARG A 88 -14.15 7.15 13.39
CA ARG A 88 -15.17 8.19 13.17
C ARG A 88 -15.05 8.87 11.80
N ASP A 89 -14.00 8.58 11.04
CA ASP A 89 -13.80 9.19 9.74
C ASP A 89 -14.75 8.61 8.68
N SER A 90 -14.95 9.36 7.59
CA SER A 90 -15.85 8.97 6.50
C SER A 90 -15.33 7.81 5.64
N VAL A 91 -14.10 7.34 5.88
CA VAL A 91 -13.43 6.27 5.11
C VAL A 91 -14.29 5.01 5.04
N ARG A 92 -14.77 4.54 6.19
CA ARG A 92 -15.61 3.35 6.26
C ARG A 92 -16.85 3.46 5.39
N SER A 93 -17.58 4.58 5.52
CA SER A 93 -18.78 4.81 4.72
C SER A 93 -18.47 4.97 3.24
N HIS A 94 -17.36 5.64 2.90
CA HIS A 94 -16.91 5.82 1.53
C HIS A 94 -16.59 4.49 0.86
N LEU A 95 -15.73 3.67 1.49
CA LEU A 95 -15.35 2.35 0.99
C LEU A 95 -16.56 1.43 0.87
N TYR A 96 -17.44 1.40 1.87
CA TYR A 96 -18.65 0.58 1.82
C TYR A 96 -19.56 0.97 0.65
N HIS A 97 -19.83 2.27 0.47
CA HIS A 97 -20.65 2.76 -0.64
C HIS A 97 -19.99 2.47 -1.99
N LEU A 98 -18.67 2.68 -2.11
CA LEU A 98 -17.93 2.41 -3.34
C LEU A 98 -17.97 0.92 -3.70
N ALA A 99 -17.89 0.03 -2.71
CA ALA A 99 -18.02 -1.41 -2.91
C ALA A 99 -19.42 -1.81 -3.40
N GLN A 100 -20.49 -1.15 -2.92
CA GLN A 100 -21.85 -1.40 -3.40
C GLN A 100 -22.03 -1.01 -4.89
N GLN A 101 -21.18 -0.13 -5.40
CA GLN A 101 -21.23 0.35 -6.80
C GLN A 101 -20.23 -0.37 -7.72
N SER A 102 -19.24 -1.04 -7.15
CA SER A 102 -18.17 -1.72 -7.89
C SER A 102 -18.09 -3.19 -7.49
N GLU A 103 -18.64 -4.05 -8.34
CA GLU A 103 -18.61 -5.50 -8.11
C GLU A 103 -17.18 -6.09 -7.97
N PRO A 104 -16.16 -5.66 -8.73
CA PRO A 104 -14.78 -6.08 -8.46
C PRO A 104 -14.33 -5.71 -7.03
N LEU A 105 -14.62 -4.49 -6.57
CA LEU A 105 -14.23 -4.02 -5.24
C LEU A 105 -15.00 -4.76 -4.13
N TYR A 106 -16.29 -4.99 -4.33
CA TYR A 106 -17.14 -5.80 -3.46
C TYR A 106 -16.50 -7.16 -3.16
N ASN A 107 -16.10 -7.88 -4.21
CA ASN A 107 -15.48 -9.20 -4.09
C ASN A 107 -14.12 -9.11 -3.38
N VAL A 108 -13.31 -8.07 -3.64
CA VAL A 108 -12.03 -7.88 -2.94
C VAL A 108 -12.23 -7.65 -1.45
N PHE A 109 -13.19 -6.83 -1.03
CA PHE A 109 -13.42 -6.59 0.39
C PHE A 109 -13.86 -7.84 1.14
N ILE A 110 -14.67 -8.68 0.51
CA ILE A 110 -15.00 -9.99 1.06
C ILE A 110 -13.75 -10.87 1.15
N ALA A 111 -12.93 -10.93 0.10
CA ALA A 111 -11.68 -11.69 0.12
C ALA A 111 -10.72 -11.19 1.22
N ILE A 112 -10.57 -9.88 1.39
CA ILE A 112 -9.79 -9.28 2.49
C ILE A 112 -10.36 -9.69 3.84
N HIS A 113 -11.67 -9.63 4.03
CA HIS A 113 -12.30 -10.05 5.27
C HIS A 113 -12.04 -11.52 5.60
N LEU A 114 -12.23 -12.41 4.63
CA LEU A 114 -12.00 -13.85 4.80
C LEU A 114 -10.52 -14.16 5.10
N TYR A 115 -9.59 -13.52 4.38
CA TYR A 115 -8.16 -13.67 4.60
C TYR A 115 -7.74 -13.16 5.99
N THR A 116 -8.15 -11.95 6.35
CA THR A 116 -7.76 -11.33 7.63
C THR A 116 -8.38 -12.03 8.84
N SER A 117 -9.54 -12.66 8.69
CA SER A 117 -10.22 -13.41 9.75
C SER A 117 -9.52 -14.73 10.07
N ASN A 118 -8.86 -15.37 9.09
CA ASN A 118 -8.04 -16.56 9.31
C ASN A 118 -6.81 -16.61 8.38
N PRO A 119 -5.74 -15.83 8.65
CA PRO A 119 -4.61 -15.70 7.72
C PRO A 119 -3.79 -16.97 7.55
N GLU A 120 -3.79 -17.86 8.53
CA GLU A 120 -3.00 -19.11 8.51
C GLU A 120 -3.69 -20.21 7.70
N SER A 121 -5.03 -20.16 7.60
CA SER A 121 -5.82 -21.09 6.83
C SER A 121 -7.09 -20.41 6.31
N PRO A 122 -6.98 -19.52 5.30
CA PRO A 122 -8.15 -18.86 4.74
C PRO A 122 -9.19 -19.88 4.25
N PRO A 123 -10.50 -19.62 4.43
CA PRO A 123 -11.54 -20.54 3.98
C PRO A 123 -11.56 -20.61 2.43
N PRO A 124 -12.03 -21.71 1.81
CA PRO A 124 -12.06 -21.84 0.34
C PRO A 124 -12.78 -20.70 -0.39
N GLN A 125 -13.77 -20.07 0.27
CA GLN A 125 -14.48 -18.88 -0.24
C GLN A 125 -13.52 -17.71 -0.53
N PHE A 126 -12.40 -17.59 0.19
CA PHE A 126 -11.39 -16.58 -0.09
C PHE A 126 -10.94 -16.63 -1.55
N GLU A 127 -10.55 -17.81 -2.02
CA GLU A 127 -10.07 -18.01 -3.40
C GLU A 127 -11.19 -17.72 -4.40
N GLU A 128 -12.43 -18.14 -4.12
CA GLU A 128 -13.59 -17.87 -4.97
C GLU A 128 -13.81 -16.36 -5.20
N TYR A 129 -13.86 -15.58 -4.12
CA TYR A 129 -14.06 -14.14 -4.18
C TYR A 129 -12.84 -13.41 -4.77
N TYR A 130 -11.62 -13.83 -4.43
CA TYR A 130 -10.39 -13.25 -4.96
C TYR A 130 -10.27 -13.46 -6.47
N ASP A 131 -10.42 -14.70 -6.95
CA ASP A 131 -10.36 -15.04 -8.37
C ASP A 131 -11.50 -14.39 -9.17
N ARG A 132 -12.71 -14.35 -8.60
CA ARG A 132 -13.84 -13.64 -9.21
C ARG A 132 -13.49 -12.17 -9.41
N SER A 133 -12.98 -11.49 -8.38
CA SER A 133 -12.56 -10.10 -8.52
C SER A 133 -11.47 -9.91 -9.57
N LEU A 134 -10.43 -10.75 -9.55
CA LEU A 134 -9.33 -10.67 -10.51
C LEU A 134 -9.82 -10.81 -11.96
N ARG A 135 -10.71 -11.78 -12.24
CA ARG A 135 -11.31 -11.95 -13.56
C ARG A 135 -12.08 -10.71 -13.99
N MET A 136 -12.94 -10.18 -13.12
CA MET A 136 -13.75 -9.01 -13.41
C MET A 136 -12.93 -7.74 -13.60
N PHE A 137 -11.90 -7.55 -12.78
CA PHE A 137 -10.95 -6.46 -12.90
C PHE A 137 -10.24 -6.51 -14.26
N ARG A 138 -9.72 -7.68 -14.65
CA ARG A 138 -9.08 -7.91 -15.96
C ARG A 138 -10.03 -7.64 -17.12
N ASP A 139 -11.26 -8.15 -17.06
CA ASP A 139 -12.26 -7.96 -18.11
C ASP A 139 -12.64 -6.48 -18.29
N ARG A 140 -12.78 -5.73 -17.19
CA ARG A 140 -13.07 -4.29 -17.24
C ARG A 140 -11.88 -3.50 -17.77
N LEU A 141 -10.65 -3.82 -17.37
CA LEU A 141 -9.45 -3.18 -17.92
C LEU A 141 -9.30 -3.46 -19.42
N ALA A 142 -9.61 -4.67 -19.89
CA ALA A 142 -9.53 -5.02 -21.32
C ALA A 142 -10.53 -4.22 -22.18
N ARG A 143 -11.62 -3.74 -21.58
CA ARG A 143 -12.67 -2.92 -22.21
C ARG A 143 -12.54 -1.43 -21.90
N TYR A 144 -11.41 -1.01 -21.33
CA TYR A 144 -11.19 0.38 -20.94
C TYR A 144 -11.38 1.33 -22.12
N ASP A 145 -12.29 2.28 -21.95
CA ASP A 145 -12.73 3.25 -22.96
C ASP A 145 -12.16 4.66 -22.72
N GLY A 146 -11.27 4.81 -21.71
CA GLY A 146 -10.72 6.10 -21.30
C GLY A 146 -11.42 6.74 -20.09
N THR A 147 -12.55 6.18 -19.66
CA THR A 147 -13.28 6.67 -18.48
C THR A 147 -12.64 6.20 -17.18
N LEU A 148 -12.52 7.12 -16.23
CA LEU A 148 -11.95 6.85 -14.92
C LEU A 148 -13.03 6.29 -13.98
N ASP A 149 -12.79 5.13 -13.40
CA ASP A 149 -13.67 4.45 -12.45
C ASP A 149 -12.95 4.29 -11.10
N GLU A 150 -13.36 5.08 -10.11
CA GLU A 150 -12.80 5.08 -8.75
C GLU A 150 -12.89 3.69 -8.10
N GLY A 151 -13.99 2.99 -8.31
CA GLY A 151 -14.24 1.67 -7.74
C GLY A 151 -13.37 0.60 -8.37
N LEU A 152 -13.12 0.69 -9.67
CA LEU A 152 -12.19 -0.21 -10.36
C LEU A 152 -10.74 0.07 -9.95
N MET A 153 -10.34 1.34 -9.86
CA MET A 153 -9.00 1.73 -9.37
C MET A 153 -8.76 1.20 -7.95
N SER A 154 -9.73 1.43 -7.07
CA SER A 154 -9.68 0.93 -5.69
C SER A 154 -9.60 -0.60 -5.64
N ALA A 155 -10.33 -1.31 -6.50
CA ALA A 155 -10.22 -2.77 -6.57
C ALA A 155 -8.79 -3.20 -6.92
N GLY A 156 -8.16 -2.56 -7.91
CA GLY A 156 -6.76 -2.83 -8.28
C GLY A 156 -5.78 -2.59 -7.12
N ILE A 157 -5.95 -1.50 -6.39
CA ILE A 157 -5.17 -1.17 -5.18
C ILE A 157 -5.28 -2.29 -4.14
N PHE A 158 -6.50 -2.68 -3.79
CA PHE A 158 -6.73 -3.67 -2.74
C PHE A 158 -6.37 -5.10 -3.17
N ILE A 159 -6.43 -5.42 -4.47
CA ILE A 159 -5.87 -6.66 -5.04
C ILE A 159 -4.35 -6.71 -4.80
N CYS A 160 -3.64 -5.59 -4.97
CA CYS A 160 -2.21 -5.53 -4.72
C CYS A 160 -1.89 -5.80 -3.24
N THR A 161 -2.73 -5.32 -2.32
CA THR A 161 -2.57 -5.53 -0.87
C THR A 161 -2.73 -7.00 -0.45
N LEU A 162 -3.51 -7.80 -1.19
CA LEU A 162 -3.70 -9.23 -0.93
C LEU A 162 -2.65 -10.14 -1.56
N ASN A 163 -1.95 -9.67 -2.58
CA ASN A 163 -1.10 -10.54 -3.39
C ASN A 163 0.21 -10.85 -2.66
N ALA A 164 0.53 -12.14 -2.49
CA ALA A 164 1.81 -12.59 -1.93
C ALA A 164 2.99 -12.41 -2.91
N ASN A 165 2.71 -12.09 -4.17
CA ASN A 165 3.72 -11.84 -5.21
C ASN A 165 4.14 -10.36 -5.28
N PRO A 166 5.32 -10.06 -5.87
CA PRO A 166 5.73 -8.69 -6.18
C PRO A 166 4.62 -7.90 -6.89
N TRP A 167 4.09 -6.88 -6.21
CA TRP A 167 2.88 -6.17 -6.62
C TRP A 167 3.15 -4.74 -7.11
N SER A 168 4.33 -4.17 -6.85
CA SER A 168 4.68 -2.80 -7.27
C SER A 168 4.62 -2.61 -8.78
N VAL A 169 4.85 -3.68 -9.56
CA VAL A 169 4.67 -3.70 -11.02
C VAL A 169 3.24 -3.39 -11.45
N HIS A 170 2.24 -3.75 -10.62
CA HIS A 170 0.84 -3.47 -10.90
C HIS A 170 0.50 -1.98 -10.75
N LEU A 171 1.20 -1.23 -9.88
CA LEU A 171 1.03 0.23 -9.80
C LEU A 171 1.35 0.90 -11.14
N LYS A 172 2.46 0.50 -11.77
CA LYS A 172 2.86 1.01 -13.09
C LYS A 172 1.79 0.72 -14.14
N HIS A 173 1.29 -0.51 -14.18
CA HIS A 173 0.24 -0.89 -15.12
C HIS A 173 -1.05 -0.10 -14.88
N MET A 174 -1.45 0.12 -13.62
CA MET A 174 -2.60 0.96 -13.31
C MET A 174 -2.41 2.38 -13.83
N LEU A 175 -1.26 3.02 -13.59
CA LEU A 175 -0.97 4.36 -14.14
C LEU A 175 -1.09 4.39 -15.67
N GLN A 176 -0.56 3.37 -16.35
CA GLN A 176 -0.61 3.28 -17.80
C GLN A 176 -2.03 3.12 -18.33
N VAL A 177 -2.81 2.18 -17.79
CA VAL A 177 -4.19 1.94 -18.22
C VAL A 177 -5.04 3.18 -17.97
N TYR A 178 -4.93 3.81 -16.80
CA TYR A 178 -5.71 5.00 -16.49
C TYR A 178 -5.18 6.29 -17.15
N GLY A 179 -4.16 6.18 -18.02
CA GLY A 179 -3.65 7.29 -18.82
C GLY A 179 -2.86 8.33 -18.04
N PHE A 180 -2.31 7.97 -16.88
CA PHE A 180 -1.38 8.81 -16.11
C PHE A 180 0.04 8.83 -16.71
N ASP A 181 0.36 7.93 -17.65
CA ASP A 181 1.69 7.78 -18.27
C ASP A 181 1.77 8.37 -19.70
N VAL A 182 0.72 9.06 -20.18
CA VAL A 182 0.66 9.60 -21.55
C VAL A 182 1.13 11.06 -21.57
N SER A 183 2.18 11.33 -22.37
CA SER A 183 2.83 12.63 -22.46
C SER A 183 1.86 13.77 -22.80
N GLY A 184 1.88 14.84 -21.99
CA GLY A 184 1.24 16.13 -22.31
C GLY A 184 -0.15 16.42 -21.72
N GLY A 185 -0.78 15.45 -21.01
CA GLY A 185 -2.06 15.62 -20.30
C GLY A 185 -1.99 15.31 -18.80
N GLU A 186 -0.77 15.28 -18.25
CA GLU A 186 -0.39 14.44 -17.09
C GLU A 186 -0.95 14.87 -15.74
N LEU A 187 -0.97 16.17 -15.43
CA LEU A 187 -1.31 16.67 -14.09
C LEU A 187 -2.82 16.74 -13.84
N SER A 188 -3.65 16.89 -14.88
CA SER A 188 -5.10 17.09 -14.70
C SER A 188 -5.78 15.85 -14.11
N ARG A 189 -5.34 14.64 -14.48
CA ARG A 189 -5.84 13.38 -13.90
C ARG A 189 -5.45 13.23 -12.42
N PHE A 190 -4.26 13.69 -12.04
CA PHE A 190 -3.84 13.75 -10.64
C PHE A 190 -4.61 14.80 -9.83
N ALA A 191 -5.18 15.80 -10.49
CA ALA A 191 -6.01 16.84 -9.87
C ALA A 191 -7.51 16.53 -9.89
N ASP A 192 -7.93 15.38 -10.44
CA ASP A 192 -9.34 14.97 -10.42
C ASP A 192 -9.77 14.61 -8.99
N LEU A 193 -10.61 15.48 -8.41
CA LEU A 193 -11.19 15.33 -7.07
C LEU A 193 -11.92 13.99 -6.87
N LYS A 194 -12.50 13.41 -7.93
CA LYS A 194 -13.17 12.10 -7.83
C LYS A 194 -12.18 10.95 -7.62
N LEU A 195 -10.94 11.13 -8.06
CA LEU A 195 -9.89 10.12 -7.94
C LEU A 195 -8.92 10.39 -6.81
N GLN A 196 -9.16 11.43 -6.02
CA GLN A 196 -8.24 11.85 -4.97
C GLN A 196 -7.91 10.68 -4.03
N PHE A 197 -8.92 9.93 -3.58
CA PHE A 197 -8.72 8.79 -2.69
C PHE A 197 -7.82 7.70 -3.31
N PRO A 198 -8.18 7.03 -4.43
CA PRO A 198 -7.33 5.96 -4.96
C PRO A 198 -5.96 6.45 -5.43
N VAL A 199 -5.86 7.66 -5.98
CA VAL A 199 -4.56 8.23 -6.42
C VAL A 199 -3.65 8.49 -5.23
N GLU A 200 -4.17 9.04 -4.14
CA GLU A 200 -3.40 9.29 -2.92
C GLU A 200 -2.94 7.97 -2.28
N VAL A 201 -3.79 6.94 -2.25
CA VAL A 201 -3.39 5.60 -1.76
C VAL A 201 -2.31 4.97 -2.63
N MET A 202 -2.45 5.03 -3.96
CA MET A 202 -1.38 4.58 -4.87
C MET A 202 -0.07 5.35 -4.64
N ALA A 203 -0.17 6.65 -4.37
CA ALA A 203 0.98 7.49 -4.11
C ALA A 203 1.73 7.08 -2.84
N ILE A 204 0.99 6.75 -1.78
CA ILE A 204 1.52 6.21 -0.53
C ILE A 204 2.17 4.85 -0.74
N MET A 205 1.51 3.94 -1.48
CA MET A 205 2.06 2.63 -1.83
C MET A 205 3.33 2.72 -2.68
N ASP A 206 3.48 3.79 -3.47
CA ASP A 206 4.67 4.05 -4.28
C ASP A 206 5.81 4.73 -3.51
N LEU A 207 5.58 5.25 -2.29
CA LEU A 207 6.62 5.95 -1.53
C LEU A 207 7.88 5.08 -1.32
N PRO A 208 9.07 5.68 -1.39
CA PRO A 208 10.31 4.97 -1.14
C PRO A 208 10.35 4.47 0.31
N THR A 209 10.95 3.29 0.53
CA THR A 209 11.14 2.64 1.83
C THR A 209 9.88 2.11 2.53
N PHE A 210 8.69 2.49 2.08
CA PHE A 210 7.41 2.00 2.63
C PHE A 210 7.07 0.60 2.13
N VAL A 211 7.75 0.16 1.06
CA VAL A 211 7.69 -1.19 0.53
C VAL A 211 9.08 -1.81 0.61
N ARG A 212 9.20 -2.98 1.22
CA ARG A 212 10.44 -3.76 1.27
C ARG A 212 10.52 -4.77 0.15
N GLY A 213 11.71 -4.95 -0.40
CA GLY A 213 11.96 -5.94 -1.44
C GLY A 213 11.48 -5.53 -2.82
N ARG A 214 11.20 -4.24 -3.04
CA ARG A 214 10.72 -3.73 -4.33
C ARG A 214 11.69 -4.09 -5.46
N HIS A 215 11.14 -4.61 -6.57
CA HIS A 215 11.88 -4.93 -7.80
C HIS A 215 11.78 -3.83 -8.86
N THR A 216 10.78 -2.97 -8.76
CA THR A 216 10.58 -1.82 -9.65
C THR A 216 11.15 -0.54 -9.06
N THR A 217 11.49 0.42 -9.91
CA THR A 217 11.79 1.78 -9.47
C THR A 217 10.50 2.46 -8.97
N THR A 218 10.63 3.35 -7.99
CA THR A 218 9.53 4.24 -7.61
C THR A 218 9.05 5.04 -8.82
N LEU A 219 7.74 5.27 -8.91
CA LEU A 219 7.10 5.96 -10.03
C LEU A 219 6.94 7.46 -9.76
N GLY A 220 7.26 7.91 -8.55
CA GLY A 220 7.16 9.30 -8.12
C GLY A 220 5.72 9.79 -8.04
N ILE A 221 4.76 8.88 -7.81
CA ILE A 221 3.31 9.20 -7.84
C ILE A 221 2.99 10.30 -6.83
N TRP A 222 3.55 10.23 -5.61
CA TRP A 222 3.37 11.25 -4.59
C TRP A 222 3.81 12.63 -5.07
N SER A 223 5.04 12.77 -5.55
CA SER A 223 5.55 14.06 -6.05
C SER A 223 4.70 14.62 -7.20
N ARG A 224 4.26 13.77 -8.13
CA ARG A 224 3.39 14.16 -9.26
C ARG A 224 2.00 14.59 -8.78
N PHE A 225 1.41 13.86 -7.84
CA PHE A 225 0.13 14.21 -7.22
C PHE A 225 0.20 15.55 -6.49
N ARG A 226 1.25 15.75 -5.68
CA ARG A 226 1.46 17.00 -4.92
C ARG A 226 1.73 18.18 -5.84
N GLU A 227 2.41 17.96 -6.95
CA GLU A 227 2.64 18.96 -8.00
C GLU A 227 1.34 19.35 -8.72
N ALA A 228 0.49 18.37 -9.04
CA ALA A 228 -0.81 18.63 -9.65
C ALA A 228 -1.71 19.48 -8.75
N GLN A 229 -1.76 19.18 -7.45
CA GLN A 229 -2.50 19.99 -6.47
C GLN A 229 -1.98 21.43 -6.44
N ARG A 230 -0.66 21.60 -6.35
CA ARG A 230 -0.02 22.92 -6.31
C ARG A 230 -0.33 23.75 -7.55
N THR A 231 -0.24 23.15 -8.74
CA THR A 231 -0.33 23.86 -10.01
C THR A 231 -1.77 24.06 -10.49
N LEU A 232 -2.68 23.11 -10.21
CA LEU A 232 -4.05 23.11 -10.76
C LEU A 232 -5.14 23.39 -9.72
N LEU A 233 -4.90 23.16 -8.44
CA LEU A 233 -5.88 23.34 -7.36
C LEU A 233 -5.56 24.54 -6.45
N GLY A 234 -4.57 25.35 -6.82
CA GLY A 234 -4.21 26.58 -6.09
C GLY A 234 -3.43 26.35 -4.79
N GLY A 235 -2.97 25.12 -4.53
CA GLY A 235 -2.19 24.80 -3.34
C GLY A 235 -2.11 23.30 -3.05
N LYS A 236 -1.13 22.91 -2.24
CA LYS A 236 -1.03 21.54 -1.73
C LYS A 236 -2.08 21.30 -0.66
N ALA A 237 -2.73 20.13 -0.69
CA ALA A 237 -3.57 19.70 0.44
C ALA A 237 -2.73 19.61 1.72
N LEU A 238 -3.22 20.18 2.81
CA LEU A 238 -2.57 20.12 4.12
C LEU A 238 -3.15 18.97 4.97
N GLY A 239 -2.68 18.86 6.21
CA GLY A 239 -3.19 17.91 7.18
C GLY A 239 -2.73 16.47 6.94
N VAL A 240 -3.51 15.53 7.48
CA VAL A 240 -3.16 14.12 7.63
C VAL A 240 -3.69 13.32 6.44
N GLU A 241 -2.82 12.50 5.83
CA GLU A 241 -3.22 11.52 4.83
C GLU A 241 -3.95 10.36 5.51
N VAL A 242 -5.07 9.96 4.91
CA VAL A 242 -6.13 9.23 5.60
C VAL A 242 -5.78 7.75 5.83
N VAL A 243 -5.11 7.10 4.88
CA VAL A 243 -4.74 5.68 5.00
C VAL A 243 -3.56 5.50 5.95
N SER A 244 -2.47 6.21 5.74
CA SER A 244 -1.27 6.12 6.58
C SER A 244 -1.45 6.75 7.96
N GLY A 245 -2.37 7.70 8.12
CA GLY A 245 -2.48 8.51 9.33
C GLY A 245 -1.31 9.46 9.55
N ILE A 246 -0.49 9.70 8.52
CA ILE A 246 0.72 10.52 8.58
C ILE A 246 0.47 11.89 7.92
N PRO A 247 1.02 12.98 8.48
CA PRO A 247 0.99 14.30 7.85
C PRO A 247 1.51 14.27 6.42
N ARG A 248 0.76 14.90 5.50
CA ARG A 248 1.21 15.10 4.11
C ARG A 248 2.54 15.86 4.05
N SER A 249 2.79 16.76 4.99
CA SER A 249 4.05 17.50 5.11
C SER A 249 5.24 16.59 5.49
N LEU A 250 5.00 15.53 6.27
CA LEU A 250 6.03 14.53 6.60
C LEU A 250 6.21 13.53 5.45
N LEU A 251 5.12 13.14 4.78
CA LEU A 251 5.14 12.29 3.59
C LEU A 251 5.84 12.97 2.40
N ASP A 252 5.73 14.29 2.28
CA ASP A 252 6.51 15.09 1.33
C ASP A 252 8.03 14.91 1.54
N ILE A 253 8.49 14.72 2.79
CA ILE A 253 9.90 14.45 3.10
C ILE A 253 10.25 12.98 2.79
N PHE A 254 9.36 12.04 3.10
CA PHE A 254 9.55 10.64 2.73
C PHE A 254 9.66 10.44 1.23
N ALA A 255 8.89 11.16 0.43
CA ALA A 255 8.93 11.09 -1.03
C ALA A 255 10.33 11.42 -1.61
N THR A 256 11.14 12.17 -0.88
CA THR A 256 12.51 12.56 -1.26
C THR A 256 13.56 12.01 -0.29
N ILE A 257 13.28 10.89 0.40
CA ILE A 257 14.18 10.33 1.44
C ILE A 257 15.58 9.96 0.95
N GLU A 258 15.73 9.72 -0.35
CA GLU A 258 17.01 9.40 -1.00
C GLU A 258 17.88 10.64 -1.23
N ASP A 259 17.31 11.85 -1.15
CA ASP A 259 18.04 13.10 -1.34
C ASP A 259 18.98 13.40 -0.15
N GLU A 260 20.07 14.11 -0.43
CA GLU A 260 21.05 14.48 0.60
C GLU A 260 20.45 15.38 1.70
N SER A 261 19.43 16.17 1.36
CA SER A 261 18.75 17.10 2.27
C SER A 261 17.71 16.44 3.17
N ALA A 262 17.34 15.18 2.91
CA ALA A 262 16.22 14.51 3.60
C ALA A 262 16.39 14.46 5.12
N GLU A 263 17.61 14.19 5.61
CA GLU A 263 17.86 14.17 7.06
C GLU A 263 17.65 15.54 7.71
N ALA A 264 18.16 16.60 7.08
CA ALA A 264 17.93 17.95 7.57
C ALA A 264 16.44 18.26 7.60
N ALA A 265 15.70 17.88 6.55
CA ALA A 265 14.25 18.08 6.47
C ALA A 265 13.49 17.34 7.58
N PHE A 266 13.82 16.08 7.88
CA PHE A 266 13.20 15.35 9.01
C PHE A 266 13.53 15.99 10.37
N LEU A 267 14.76 16.46 10.56
CA LEU A 267 15.18 17.10 11.81
C LEU A 267 14.52 18.46 12.01
N SER A 268 14.25 19.19 10.92
CA SER A 268 13.59 20.50 10.94
C SER A 268 12.07 20.44 10.71
N TRP A 269 11.48 19.25 10.59
CA TRP A 269 10.04 19.14 10.34
C TRP A 269 9.25 19.75 11.52
N PRO A 270 8.37 20.74 11.28
CA PRO A 270 7.76 21.53 12.34
C PRO A 270 6.68 20.78 13.13
N GLY A 271 6.23 19.62 12.63
CA GLY A 271 5.06 18.93 13.15
C GLY A 271 3.76 19.37 12.47
N GLU A 272 2.67 18.71 12.86
CA GLU A 272 1.30 19.14 12.60
C GLU A 272 0.54 19.13 13.93
N VAL A 273 -0.58 19.85 14.00
CA VAL A 273 -1.49 19.76 15.15
C VAL A 273 -2.35 18.49 15.01
N GLY A 274 -2.35 17.66 16.05
CA GLY A 274 -3.12 16.42 16.09
C GLY A 274 -3.43 15.95 17.50
N GLU A 275 -4.15 14.83 17.57
CA GLU A 275 -4.43 14.15 18.83
C GLU A 275 -3.16 13.50 19.40
N VAL A 276 -3.13 13.31 20.72
CA VAL A 276 -1.94 12.80 21.44
C VAL A 276 -1.37 11.50 20.84
N PRO A 277 -2.16 10.46 20.50
CA PRO A 277 -1.62 9.25 19.88
C PRO A 277 -0.96 9.54 18.53
N HIS A 278 -1.59 10.37 17.69
CA HIS A 278 -1.06 10.74 16.39
C HIS A 278 0.26 11.51 16.50
N CYS A 279 0.37 12.45 17.43
CA CYS A 279 1.62 13.18 17.68
C CYS A 279 2.79 12.22 18.00
N HIS A 280 2.55 11.19 18.81
CA HIS A 280 3.56 10.17 19.12
C HIS A 280 3.90 9.29 17.91
N LEU A 281 2.90 8.89 17.12
CA LEU A 281 3.10 8.17 15.87
C LEU A 281 3.97 8.98 14.90
N TRP A 282 3.66 10.26 14.71
CA TRP A 282 4.37 11.12 13.75
C TRP A 282 5.82 11.36 14.17
N GLU A 283 6.07 11.52 15.48
CA GLU A 283 7.44 11.60 15.99
C GLU A 283 8.21 10.29 15.75
N ALA A 284 7.58 9.13 15.94
CA ALA A 284 8.19 7.84 15.63
C ALA A 284 8.54 7.71 14.14
N TYR A 285 7.65 8.12 13.23
CA TYR A 285 7.91 8.15 11.79
C TYR A 285 9.05 9.11 11.44
N ARG A 286 9.06 10.32 11.99
CA ARG A 286 10.11 11.30 11.76
C ARG A 286 11.49 10.76 12.14
N LEU A 287 11.61 10.16 13.32
CA LEU A 287 12.85 9.56 13.80
C LEU A 287 13.26 8.33 12.97
N ALA A 288 12.30 7.50 12.59
CA ALA A 288 12.51 6.37 11.68
C ALA A 288 13.04 6.85 10.31
N GLY A 289 12.49 7.93 9.77
CA GLY A 289 12.94 8.54 8.51
C GLY A 289 14.39 9.01 8.57
N VAL A 290 14.82 9.59 9.69
CA VAL A 290 16.25 9.96 9.89
C VAL A 290 17.14 8.71 9.87
N LEU A 291 16.79 7.65 10.59
CA LEU A 291 17.55 6.40 10.64
C LEU A 291 17.66 5.75 9.26
N VAL A 292 16.54 5.62 8.57
CA VAL A 292 16.46 5.02 7.22
C VAL A 292 17.25 5.86 6.21
N GLY A 293 17.07 7.18 6.18
CA GLY A 293 17.83 8.06 5.28
C GLY A 293 19.34 7.96 5.50
N ARG A 294 19.80 7.85 6.76
CA ARG A 294 21.23 7.66 7.06
C ARG A 294 21.75 6.33 6.52
N ARG A 295 20.97 5.26 6.64
CA ARG A 295 21.32 3.94 6.09
C ARG A 295 21.45 3.98 4.57
N LEU A 296 20.49 4.58 3.87
CA LEU A 296 20.53 4.74 2.41
C LEU A 296 21.79 5.50 1.98
N ARG A 297 22.12 6.61 2.66
CA ARG A 297 23.36 7.36 2.38
C ARG A 297 24.63 6.58 2.67
N ARG A 298 24.67 5.80 3.75
CA ARG A 298 25.81 4.90 4.05
C ARG A 298 26.04 3.90 2.91
N LYS A 299 24.96 3.32 2.36
CA LYS A 299 24.99 2.39 1.22
C LYS A 299 25.51 3.08 -0.05
N GLN A 300 24.96 4.26 -0.39
CA GLN A 300 25.37 5.04 -1.57
C GLN A 300 26.85 5.50 -1.51
N ARG A 301 27.36 5.84 -0.32
CA ARG A 301 28.72 6.35 -0.11
C ARG A 301 29.76 5.26 0.20
N GLY A 302 29.40 3.97 0.09
CA GLY A 302 30.31 2.85 0.34
C GLY A 302 30.90 2.84 1.76
N GLY A 303 30.11 3.24 2.77
CA GLY A 303 30.52 3.21 4.18
C GLY A 303 31.45 4.33 4.65
N LYS A 304 31.86 5.26 3.79
CA LYS A 304 32.68 6.41 4.21
C LYS A 304 31.83 7.44 4.96
N LEU A 305 31.88 7.40 6.30
CA LEU A 305 31.30 8.42 7.17
C LEU A 305 32.23 9.65 7.23
N ARG A 306 31.65 10.84 7.03
CA ARG A 306 32.15 12.09 7.64
C ARG A 306 31.76 12.06 9.14
N ASP A 307 32.21 13.06 9.92
CA ASP A 307 31.97 13.22 11.37
C ASP A 307 30.68 12.58 11.90
N PRO A 308 30.71 11.97 13.11
CA PRO A 308 29.58 11.21 13.63
C PRO A 308 28.29 12.06 13.57
N PRO A 309 27.26 11.58 12.83
CA PRO A 309 26.09 12.39 12.58
C PRO A 309 25.36 12.67 13.90
N SER A 310 25.00 13.93 14.13
CA SER A 310 24.27 14.38 15.31
C SER A 310 22.80 14.58 14.95
N PRO A 311 21.83 14.05 15.75
CA PRO A 311 22.00 13.22 16.94
C PRO A 311 22.50 11.80 16.62
N THR A 312 23.12 11.08 17.56
CA THR A 312 23.61 9.71 17.32
C THR A 312 22.48 8.70 17.09
N VAL A 313 22.80 7.53 16.51
CA VAL A 313 21.83 6.43 16.30
C VAL A 313 21.17 6.01 17.60
N ASP A 314 21.94 5.81 18.67
CA ASP A 314 21.41 5.41 19.98
C ASP A 314 20.42 6.44 20.56
N VAL A 315 20.68 7.75 20.37
CA VAL A 315 19.75 8.81 20.80
C VAL A 315 18.47 8.80 19.98
N LEU A 316 18.56 8.62 18.67
CA LEU A 316 17.39 8.52 17.79
C LEU A 316 16.53 7.31 18.15
N LEU A 317 17.16 6.15 18.36
CA LEU A 317 16.48 4.91 18.76
C LEU A 317 15.78 5.04 20.11
N ALA A 318 16.46 5.59 21.12
CA ALA A 318 15.86 5.80 22.44
C ALA A 318 14.61 6.69 22.36
N ARG A 319 14.65 7.78 21.57
CA ARG A 319 13.51 8.68 21.37
C ARG A 319 12.38 8.03 20.57
N LEU A 320 12.72 7.23 19.55
CA LEU A 320 11.76 6.52 18.73
C LEU A 320 11.00 5.50 19.58
N ILE A 321 11.72 4.69 20.36
CA ILE A 321 11.13 3.69 21.25
C ILE A 321 10.25 4.37 22.31
N ALA A 322 10.71 5.48 22.90
CA ALA A 322 9.91 6.25 23.85
C ALA A 322 8.61 6.80 23.23
N ALA A 323 8.66 7.28 21.98
CA ALA A 323 7.47 7.73 21.27
C ALA A 323 6.48 6.58 21.01
N LEU A 324 6.97 5.40 20.61
CA LEU A 324 6.14 4.22 20.41
C LEU A 324 5.56 3.66 21.72
N ASP A 325 6.31 3.69 22.81
CA ASP A 325 5.81 3.28 24.12
C ASP A 325 4.72 4.24 24.63
N ALA A 326 4.94 5.55 24.51
CA ALA A 326 3.93 6.56 24.82
C ALA A 326 2.66 6.39 23.97
N LEU A 327 2.81 6.10 22.67
CA LEU A 327 1.69 5.74 21.80
C LEU A 327 0.93 4.52 22.35
N CYS A 328 1.63 3.46 22.75
CA CYS A 328 1.00 2.27 23.31
C CYS A 328 0.24 2.54 24.62
N ASP A 329 0.68 3.49 25.43
CA ASP A 329 0.00 3.88 26.67
C ASP A 329 -1.30 4.63 26.41
N THR A 330 -1.42 5.34 25.28
CA THR A 330 -2.66 6.05 24.93
C THR A 330 -3.85 5.11 24.70
N ARG A 331 -3.61 3.84 24.34
CA ARG A 331 -4.62 2.79 24.21
C ARG A 331 -5.46 2.58 25.48
N LEU A 332 -4.87 2.85 26.64
CA LEU A 332 -5.54 2.67 27.93
C LEU A 332 -6.49 3.83 28.27
N ARG A 333 -6.52 4.88 27.45
CA ARG A 333 -7.31 6.09 27.69
C ARG A 333 -8.60 6.05 26.85
N PRO A 334 -9.78 5.98 27.47
CA PRO A 334 -11.06 5.83 26.76
C PRO A 334 -11.33 6.93 25.73
N GLU A 335 -10.85 8.15 25.96
CA GLU A 335 -10.97 9.28 25.04
C GLU A 335 -10.33 9.01 23.67
N TYR A 336 -9.30 8.16 23.61
CA TYR A 336 -8.57 7.82 22.37
C TYR A 336 -8.98 6.48 21.75
N SER A 337 -10.00 5.80 22.29
CA SER A 337 -10.47 4.48 21.82
C SER A 337 -10.91 4.45 20.35
N HIS A 338 -11.19 5.60 19.75
CA HIS A 338 -11.61 5.75 18.37
C HIS A 338 -10.44 5.96 17.39
N LEU A 339 -9.24 6.23 17.88
CA LEU A 339 -8.06 6.52 17.06
C LEU A 339 -7.35 5.22 16.67
N LEU A 340 -6.89 5.16 15.42
CA LEU A 340 -6.31 3.95 14.81
C LEU A 340 -4.78 4.06 14.63
N ALA A 341 -4.13 4.98 15.35
CA ALA A 341 -2.71 5.30 15.18
C ALA A 341 -1.77 4.08 15.35
N LEU A 342 -2.17 3.05 16.11
CA LEU A 342 -1.38 1.84 16.32
C LEU A 342 -1.24 0.98 15.04
N ASN A 343 -2.14 1.11 14.07
CA ASN A 343 -2.10 0.37 12.81
C ASN A 343 -0.82 0.68 12.01
N ALA A 344 -0.31 1.91 12.10
CA ALA A 344 0.85 2.39 11.36
C ALA A 344 2.20 2.16 12.09
N THR A 345 2.28 1.29 13.09
CA THR A 345 3.54 1.12 13.87
C THR A 345 4.58 0.22 13.20
N LEU A 346 4.20 -0.55 12.16
CA LEU A 346 5.12 -1.51 11.54
C LEU A 346 6.33 -0.82 10.90
N TYR A 347 6.13 0.28 10.17
CA TYR A 347 7.23 1.04 9.57
C TYR A 347 8.28 1.51 10.59
N PRO A 348 7.94 2.29 11.64
CA PRO A 348 8.94 2.75 12.60
C PRO A 348 9.57 1.61 13.41
N CYS A 349 8.83 0.55 13.74
CA CYS A 349 9.41 -0.64 14.39
C CYS A 349 10.44 -1.33 13.49
N THR A 350 10.12 -1.49 12.21
CA THR A 350 11.02 -2.09 11.22
C THR A 350 12.28 -1.25 11.08
N ALA A 351 12.14 0.06 10.90
CA ALA A 351 13.28 0.99 10.77
C ALA A 351 14.22 0.92 11.98
N ALA A 352 13.68 0.87 13.20
CA ALA A 352 14.48 0.78 14.43
C ALA A 352 15.25 -0.55 14.51
N ARG A 353 14.57 -1.67 14.24
CA ARG A 353 15.16 -3.02 14.36
C ARG A 353 16.24 -3.32 13.32
N GLN A 354 16.31 -2.56 12.23
CA GLN A 354 17.41 -2.69 11.27
C GLN A 354 18.75 -2.15 11.81
N GLU A 355 18.80 -1.39 12.90
CA GLU A 355 20.07 -0.96 13.53
C GLU A 355 20.64 -2.09 14.42
N ILE A 356 21.03 -3.21 13.79
CA ILE A 356 21.42 -4.48 14.43
C ILE A 356 22.48 -4.28 15.53
N ALA A 357 23.57 -3.55 15.24
CA ALA A 357 24.60 -3.26 16.24
C ALA A 357 24.06 -2.61 17.51
N ALA A 358 23.10 -1.68 17.38
CA ALA A 358 22.49 -1.00 18.52
C ALA A 358 21.52 -1.94 19.25
N MET A 359 20.71 -2.71 18.52
CA MET A 359 19.79 -3.71 19.07
C MET A 359 20.53 -4.77 19.89
N ARG A 360 21.70 -5.26 19.43
CA ARG A 360 22.53 -6.22 20.16
C ARG A 360 23.11 -5.66 21.46
N ARG A 361 23.50 -4.39 21.47
CA ARG A 361 23.98 -3.70 22.68
C ARG A 361 22.85 -3.45 23.68
N ARG A 362 21.60 -3.41 23.23
CA ARG A 362 20.41 -3.06 24.02
C ARG A 362 19.28 -4.08 23.79
N PRO A 363 19.40 -5.31 24.32
CA PRO A 363 18.34 -6.31 24.21
C PRO A 363 16.99 -5.84 24.76
N ASP A 364 17.01 -4.97 25.78
CA ASP A 364 15.84 -4.30 26.35
C ASP A 364 15.00 -3.55 25.29
N TRP A 365 15.67 -2.94 24.31
CA TRP A 365 15.00 -2.23 23.22
C TRP A 365 14.31 -3.18 22.24
N VAL A 366 14.91 -4.34 21.99
CA VAL A 366 14.30 -5.37 21.13
C VAL A 366 13.03 -5.91 21.78
N ASP A 367 13.08 -6.24 23.06
CA ASP A 367 11.92 -6.74 23.79
C ASP A 367 10.78 -5.73 23.84
N GLN A 368 11.11 -4.44 23.97
CA GLN A 368 10.13 -3.36 23.92
C GLN A 368 9.47 -3.25 22.54
N LEU A 369 10.25 -3.31 21.45
CA LEU A 369 9.70 -3.27 20.08
C LEU A 369 8.83 -4.50 19.77
N ARG A 370 9.24 -5.69 20.24
CA ARG A 370 8.42 -6.92 20.18
C ARG A 370 7.11 -6.77 20.97
N ARG A 371 7.15 -6.14 22.16
CA ARG A 371 5.94 -5.82 22.95
C ARG A 371 5.00 -4.92 22.15
N ILE A 372 5.50 -3.85 21.56
CA ILE A 372 4.71 -2.89 20.76
C ILE A 372 4.00 -3.59 19.61
N LEU A 373 4.71 -4.40 18.80
CA LEU A 373 4.11 -5.12 17.67
C LEU A 373 3.00 -6.09 18.10
N ARG A 374 3.15 -6.77 19.25
CA ARG A 374 2.10 -7.64 19.83
C ARG A 374 0.87 -6.88 20.31
N LEU A 375 0.97 -5.58 20.59
CA LEU A 375 -0.18 -4.76 20.97
C LEU A 375 -0.95 -4.25 19.74
N CYS A 376 -0.36 -4.30 18.55
CA CYS A 376 -0.93 -3.81 17.29
C CYS A 376 -1.73 -4.91 16.57
N GLU A 377 -2.59 -5.60 17.33
CA GLU A 377 -3.46 -6.66 16.83
C GLU A 377 -4.72 -6.07 16.17
N PRO A 378 -5.19 -6.64 15.05
CA PRO A 378 -4.71 -7.84 14.38
C PRO A 378 -3.58 -7.63 13.35
N TYR A 379 -3.14 -6.39 13.09
CA TYR A 379 -2.14 -6.12 12.05
C TYR A 379 -0.80 -6.87 12.27
N GLY A 380 -0.39 -7.03 13.53
CA GLY A 380 0.77 -7.82 13.93
C GLY A 380 0.71 -9.31 13.54
N LYS A 381 -0.48 -9.84 13.23
CA LYS A 381 -0.68 -11.24 12.77
C LYS A 381 -0.67 -11.42 11.26
N THR A 382 -0.60 -10.33 10.50
CA THR A 382 -0.55 -10.40 9.04
C THR A 382 0.71 -11.15 8.57
N ALA A 383 0.62 -11.77 7.39
CA ALA A 383 1.79 -12.43 6.78
C ALA A 383 2.95 -11.45 6.58
N ASN A 384 2.66 -10.19 6.26
CA ASN A 384 3.64 -9.11 6.12
C ASN A 384 4.41 -8.87 7.43
N ALA A 385 3.68 -8.63 8.54
CA ALA A 385 4.28 -8.40 9.84
C ALA A 385 5.13 -9.59 10.31
N LYS A 386 4.61 -10.82 10.17
CA LYS A 386 5.33 -12.06 10.51
C LYS A 386 6.59 -12.26 9.67
N THR A 387 6.52 -11.96 8.37
CA THR A 387 7.67 -12.11 7.46
C THR A 387 8.77 -11.10 7.80
N VAL A 388 8.40 -9.84 8.05
CA VAL A 388 9.33 -8.80 8.50
C VAL A 388 9.95 -9.15 9.84
N ASP A 389 9.14 -9.60 10.80
CA ASP A 389 9.62 -10.02 12.11
C ASP A 389 10.67 -11.13 11.99
N LYS A 390 10.37 -12.18 11.22
CA LYS A 390 11.30 -13.28 10.97
C LYS A 390 12.62 -12.80 10.35
N MET A 391 12.57 -11.97 9.31
CA MET A 391 13.78 -11.44 8.67
C MET A 391 14.66 -10.65 9.66
N LEU A 392 14.05 -9.88 10.55
CA LEU A 392 14.75 -9.08 11.55
C LEU A 392 15.32 -9.92 12.70
N GLU A 393 14.62 -10.98 13.12
CA GLU A 393 15.13 -11.93 14.11
C GLU A 393 16.33 -12.71 13.55
N ASP A 394 16.24 -13.23 12.32
CA ASP A 394 17.35 -13.92 11.66
C ASP A 394 18.61 -13.02 11.57
N ALA A 395 18.42 -11.73 11.28
CA ALA A 395 19.50 -10.74 11.21
C ALA A 395 20.10 -10.43 12.60
N LEU A 396 19.26 -10.37 13.64
CA LEU A 396 19.71 -10.13 15.01
C LEU A 396 20.52 -11.31 15.55
N ASP A 397 20.06 -12.53 15.30
CA ASP A 397 20.71 -13.77 15.75
C ASP A 397 22.06 -14.00 15.05
N SER A 398 22.12 -13.75 13.74
CA SER A 398 23.38 -13.80 12.97
C SER A 398 24.32 -12.63 13.31
N GLY A 399 23.75 -11.52 13.79
CA GLY A 399 24.51 -10.33 14.15
C GLY A 399 25.11 -9.60 12.96
N ASP A 400 24.43 -9.69 11.81
CA ASP A 400 24.84 -9.07 10.56
C ASP A 400 24.58 -7.56 10.57
N ASP A 401 25.60 -6.78 10.91
CA ASP A 401 25.54 -5.31 10.88
C ASP A 401 25.40 -4.74 9.46
N SER A 402 25.64 -5.55 8.43
CA SER A 402 25.43 -5.19 7.02
C SER A 402 24.05 -5.55 6.50
N PHE A 403 23.18 -6.10 7.35
CA PHE A 403 21.85 -6.55 6.98
C PHE A 403 21.03 -5.44 6.30
N ASP A 404 20.51 -5.80 5.14
CA ASP A 404 19.60 -4.98 4.34
C ASP A 404 18.31 -5.77 4.11
N ILE A 405 17.21 -5.27 4.67
CA ILE A 405 15.91 -5.92 4.62
C ILE A 405 15.34 -5.95 3.20
N ASP A 406 15.71 -4.99 2.34
CA ASP A 406 15.27 -4.94 0.96
C ASP A 406 15.97 -6.03 0.15
N ASP A 407 17.27 -6.26 0.39
CA ASP A 407 18.02 -7.35 -0.22
C ASP A 407 17.55 -8.74 0.26
N GLU A 408 17.22 -8.88 1.55
CA GLU A 408 16.64 -10.12 2.10
C GLU A 408 15.24 -10.39 1.53
N ALA A 409 14.36 -9.39 1.48
CA ALA A 409 13.01 -9.55 0.93
C ALA A 409 13.05 -9.94 -0.57
N ARG A 410 13.95 -9.33 -1.37
CA ARG A 410 14.19 -9.75 -2.77
C ARG A 410 14.68 -11.19 -2.86
N ARG A 411 15.62 -11.62 -1.99
CA ARG A 411 16.09 -13.02 -1.97
C ARG A 411 14.97 -14.01 -1.64
N ARG A 412 13.98 -13.60 -0.83
CA ARG A 412 12.79 -14.39 -0.53
C ARG A 412 11.69 -14.29 -1.60
N GLY A 413 11.87 -13.45 -2.61
CA GLY A 413 10.90 -13.25 -3.70
C GLY A 413 9.62 -12.52 -3.26
N VAL A 414 9.68 -11.71 -2.20
CA VAL A 414 8.51 -11.03 -1.62
C VAL A 414 8.61 -9.51 -1.71
N GLU A 415 7.47 -8.83 -1.88
CA GLU A 415 7.34 -7.38 -1.72
C GLU A 415 6.39 -7.05 -0.57
N ILE A 416 6.88 -6.37 0.46
CA ILE A 416 6.15 -6.20 1.72
C ILE A 416 5.81 -4.73 1.95
N SER A 417 4.52 -4.41 2.05
CA SER A 417 4.07 -3.09 2.50
C SER A 417 4.25 -2.97 4.02
N LEU A 418 4.80 -1.83 4.47
CA LEU A 418 4.97 -1.48 5.89
C LEU A 418 3.94 -0.47 6.40
N LEU A 419 2.94 -0.16 5.58
CA LEU A 419 1.85 0.78 5.84
C LEU A 419 0.70 0.17 6.62
#